data_AF-A0AAU3K9G4-F1
#
_entry.id   AF-A0AAU3K9G4-F1
#
_cell.length_a   1.000
_cell.length_b   1.000
_cell.length_c   1.000
_cell.angle_alpha   90.00
_cell.angle_beta   90.00
_cell.angle_gamma   90.00
#
_symmetry.space_group_name_H-M   'P 1'
#
loop_
_entity.id
_entity.type
_entity.pdbx_description
1 polymer ?
#
loop_
_entity_poly.entity_id
_entity_poly.type
_entity_poly.pdbx_seq_one_letter_code
_entity_poly.pdbx_strand_id
1 'polypeptide(L)'
;MNAERFTDLAAQMMRSALDSWRGGNRLFAVLHAGMGSEFCLKAVLCHHDPLLISAHGDRALRFHTLGFAGERGVKPLEQARTIGMAEAFKDAEVVMQGRMPVTLDVFTPVMEARNGIAHLAHHNPATAEHVVSTALQVAEAVRKELDTPAPDFWRGYARAFHDLSKVAAMPAIPKIGMEQAAEDLAQAEAKEAARAAMDAAKSTAATTADAISRIPLWGDALGRDKAARHALSVAHCAVVSAALHTTSMRAQRAAADLLKSYGYLSMDRDSEVSPTDAVAVKTLVARNVEGAFRGALSSELEFTLSEPSSDVVWRPRPYEAAGYGTYLWRWEPCPACPAWGDMYGYLEHDVCVVEECNAGVYCGEHDEWEPTTAHAQAFACPVCCLVLDTEGELEAAYMELATNFEG
;
A
#
# COMPACT_ATOMS: atom_id res chain seq x y z
N MET A 1 6.18 22.42 -9.58
CA MET A 1 6.43 20.98 -9.84
C MET A 1 7.46 20.83 -10.93
N ASN A 2 8.24 19.75 -10.90
CA ASN A 2 9.41 19.61 -11.75
C ASN A 2 9.38 18.27 -12.52
N ALA A 3 9.34 18.34 -13.85
CA ALA A 3 9.48 17.18 -14.72
C ALA A 3 10.75 16.38 -14.40
N GLU A 4 11.82 17.06 -13.99
CA GLU A 4 13.07 16.45 -13.53
C GLU A 4 12.87 15.49 -12.36
N ARG A 5 12.03 15.83 -11.36
CA ARG A 5 11.76 14.95 -10.21
C ARG A 5 11.03 13.68 -10.63
N PHE A 6 10.09 13.79 -11.57
CA PHE A 6 9.43 12.61 -12.15
C PHE A 6 10.42 11.77 -12.96
N THR A 7 11.30 12.40 -13.75
CA THR A 7 12.36 11.70 -14.49
C THR A 7 13.31 10.96 -13.56
N ASP A 8 13.73 11.58 -12.45
CA ASP A 8 14.63 10.98 -11.46
C ASP A 8 14.00 9.76 -10.78
N LEU A 9 12.75 9.89 -10.34
CA LEU A 9 11.99 8.79 -9.73
C LEU A 9 11.74 7.66 -10.75
N ALA A 10 11.37 8.01 -11.98
CA ALA A 10 11.23 7.05 -13.06
C ALA A 10 12.52 6.27 -13.30
N ALA A 11 13.65 6.97 -13.39
CA ALA A 11 14.96 6.38 -13.59
C ALA A 11 15.36 5.49 -12.40
N GLN A 12 15.06 5.92 -11.17
CA GLN A 12 15.30 5.12 -9.97
C GLN A 12 14.51 3.82 -10.00
N MET A 13 13.20 3.89 -10.21
CA MET A 13 12.32 2.71 -10.25
C MET A 13 12.69 1.77 -11.41
N MET A 14 13.02 2.30 -12.59
CA MET A 14 13.47 1.50 -13.73
C MET A 14 14.78 0.76 -13.46
N ARG A 15 15.73 1.39 -12.75
CA ARG A 15 16.96 0.71 -12.32
C ARG A 15 16.69 -0.32 -11.23
N SER A 16 15.81 -0.04 -10.28
CA SER A 16 15.37 -1.03 -9.28
C SER A 16 14.72 -2.25 -9.97
N ALA A 17 13.93 -2.04 -11.03
CA ALA A 17 13.36 -3.12 -11.81
C ALA A 17 14.44 -4.03 -12.44
N LEU A 18 15.48 -3.42 -13.00
CA LEU A 18 16.63 -4.14 -13.57
C LEU A 18 17.48 -4.82 -12.50
N ASP A 19 17.64 -4.22 -11.33
CA ASP A 19 18.32 -4.82 -10.17
C ASP A 19 17.56 -6.07 -9.69
N SER A 20 16.24 -5.98 -9.47
CA SER A 20 15.40 -7.13 -9.11
C SER A 20 15.43 -8.19 -10.22
N TRP A 21 15.39 -7.78 -11.50
CA TRP A 21 15.51 -8.71 -12.62
C TRP A 21 16.86 -9.44 -12.65
N ARG A 22 17.95 -8.72 -12.46
CA ARG A 22 19.31 -9.28 -12.35
C ARG A 22 19.41 -10.25 -11.18
N GLY A 23 18.70 -9.99 -10.09
CA GLY A 23 18.60 -10.88 -8.93
C GLY A 23 17.68 -12.07 -9.07
N GLY A 24 16.96 -12.19 -10.18
CA GLY A 24 15.98 -13.26 -10.39
C GLY A 24 14.61 -12.98 -9.75
N ASN A 25 14.42 -11.84 -9.07
CA ASN A 25 13.14 -11.45 -8.50
C ASN A 25 12.22 -10.85 -9.56
N ARG A 26 11.35 -11.69 -10.12
CA ARG A 26 10.42 -11.31 -11.20
C ARG A 26 9.25 -10.46 -10.70
N LEU A 27 8.82 -10.65 -9.46
CA LEU A 27 7.72 -9.90 -8.86
C LEU A 27 8.11 -8.43 -8.66
N PHE A 28 9.23 -8.18 -7.98
CA PHE A 28 9.72 -6.81 -7.75
C PHE A 28 10.17 -6.14 -9.05
N ALA A 29 10.74 -6.91 -9.99
CA ALA A 29 11.05 -6.37 -11.32
C ALA A 29 9.80 -5.81 -12.01
N VAL A 30 8.68 -6.54 -11.98
CA VAL A 30 7.41 -6.08 -12.57
C VAL A 30 6.82 -4.89 -11.81
N LEU A 31 6.85 -4.92 -10.47
CA LEU A 31 6.33 -3.82 -9.64
C LEU A 31 7.07 -2.51 -9.92
N HIS A 32 8.40 -2.55 -9.83
CA HIS A 32 9.26 -1.40 -10.07
C HIS A 32 9.17 -0.91 -11.52
N ALA A 33 9.09 -1.81 -12.50
CA ALA A 33 8.90 -1.44 -13.90
C ALA A 33 7.56 -0.74 -14.12
N GLY A 34 6.48 -1.23 -13.51
CA GLY A 34 5.18 -0.57 -13.54
C GLY A 34 5.22 0.84 -12.95
N MET A 35 5.74 1.00 -11.73
CA MET A 35 5.87 2.32 -11.09
C MET A 35 6.75 3.27 -11.91
N GLY A 36 7.88 2.78 -12.43
CA GLY A 36 8.77 3.55 -13.28
C GLY A 36 8.10 4.03 -14.57
N SER A 37 7.23 3.20 -15.17
CA SER A 37 6.46 3.59 -16.35
C SER A 37 5.45 4.68 -16.02
N GLU A 38 4.77 4.61 -14.86
CA GLU A 38 3.86 5.67 -14.42
C GLU A 38 4.58 7.02 -14.30
N PHE A 39 5.73 7.02 -13.63
CA PHE A 39 6.53 8.23 -13.47
C PHE A 39 7.10 8.73 -14.80
N CYS A 40 7.50 7.86 -15.73
CA CYS A 40 7.90 8.25 -17.09
C CYS A 40 6.76 9.00 -17.80
N LEU A 41 5.57 8.41 -17.84
CA LEU A 41 4.42 9.00 -18.53
C LEU A 41 4.04 10.35 -17.91
N LYS A 42 4.09 10.47 -16.58
CA LYS A 42 3.86 11.75 -15.89
C LYS A 42 4.98 12.76 -16.13
N ALA A 43 6.23 12.32 -16.27
CA ALA A 43 7.38 13.18 -16.57
C ALA A 43 7.21 13.87 -17.93
N VAL A 44 6.88 13.13 -18.98
CA VAL A 44 6.68 13.71 -20.33
C VAL A 44 5.51 14.68 -20.33
N LEU A 45 4.40 14.36 -19.66
CA LEU A 45 3.28 15.28 -19.52
C LEU A 45 3.66 16.56 -18.79
N CYS A 46 4.36 16.45 -17.65
CA CYS A 46 4.84 17.62 -16.90
C CYS A 46 5.83 18.48 -17.67
N HIS A 47 6.64 17.87 -18.56
CA HIS A 47 7.57 18.60 -19.42
C HIS A 47 6.84 19.52 -20.40
N HIS A 48 5.67 19.12 -20.88
CA HIS A 48 4.83 19.95 -21.74
C HIS A 48 4.01 20.97 -20.94
N ASP A 49 3.24 20.50 -19.95
CA ASP A 49 2.46 21.35 -19.05
C ASP A 49 2.18 20.57 -17.75
N PRO A 50 2.61 21.07 -16.57
CA PRO A 50 2.33 20.43 -15.28
C PRO A 50 0.84 20.16 -15.01
N LEU A 51 -0.08 20.89 -15.62
CA LEU A 51 -1.52 20.68 -15.45
C LEU A 51 -2.03 19.38 -16.08
N LEU A 52 -1.28 18.81 -17.03
CA LEU A 52 -1.68 17.58 -17.73
C LEU A 52 -1.71 16.36 -16.82
N ILE A 53 -1.02 16.39 -15.68
CA ILE A 53 -1.06 15.29 -14.71
C ILE A 53 -2.15 15.46 -13.66
N SER A 54 -2.95 16.53 -13.68
CA SER A 54 -3.99 16.81 -12.68
C SER A 54 -5.16 15.84 -12.80
N ALA A 55 -5.51 15.15 -11.71
CA ALA A 55 -6.69 14.28 -11.71
C ALA A 55 -7.99 15.06 -11.97
N HIS A 56 -8.98 14.37 -12.56
CA HIS A 56 -10.31 14.93 -12.76
C HIS A 56 -10.97 15.26 -11.42
N GLY A 57 -11.46 16.49 -11.26
CA GLY A 57 -12.07 16.97 -10.01
C GLY A 57 -11.10 17.48 -8.95
N ASP A 58 -9.79 17.19 -9.07
CA ASP A 58 -8.78 17.80 -8.21
C ASP A 58 -8.31 19.13 -8.79
N ARG A 59 -8.31 20.19 -7.98
CA ARG A 59 -7.87 21.54 -8.36
C ARG A 59 -6.59 21.98 -7.66
N ALA A 60 -6.08 21.21 -6.70
CA ALA A 60 -4.87 21.52 -5.94
C ALA A 60 -3.72 21.83 -6.91
N LEU A 61 -3.46 20.87 -7.81
CA LEU A 61 -2.40 20.98 -8.80
C LEU A 61 -2.50 22.24 -9.67
N ARG A 62 -3.73 22.62 -10.03
CA ARG A 62 -4.01 23.81 -10.85
C ARG A 62 -3.67 25.09 -10.11
N PHE A 63 -4.14 25.23 -8.87
CA PHE A 63 -3.90 26.43 -8.07
C PHE A 63 -2.42 26.60 -7.72
N HIS A 64 -1.72 25.51 -7.41
CA HIS A 64 -0.26 25.54 -7.17
C HIS A 64 0.51 25.98 -8.42
N THR A 65 0.17 25.45 -9.59
CA THR A 65 0.82 25.83 -10.85
C THR A 65 0.55 27.30 -11.22
N LEU A 66 -0.59 27.84 -10.82
CA LEU A 66 -0.96 29.24 -11.02
C LEU A 66 -0.40 30.21 -9.96
N GLY A 67 0.33 29.71 -8.95
CA GLY A 67 0.95 30.54 -7.91
C GLY A 67 0.05 30.87 -6.72
N PHE A 68 -1.10 30.19 -6.58
CA PHE A 68 -2.05 30.38 -5.46
C PHE A 68 -1.82 29.39 -4.32
N ALA A 69 -0.61 28.82 -4.19
CA ALA A 69 -0.30 27.77 -3.23
C ALA A 69 -0.60 28.12 -1.76
N GLY A 70 -0.56 29.41 -1.40
CA GLY A 70 -0.83 29.91 -0.04
C GLY A 70 -2.22 30.50 0.16
N GLU A 71 -3.10 30.43 -0.84
CA GLU A 71 -4.46 30.98 -0.73
C GLU A 71 -5.39 30.07 0.06
N ARG A 72 -6.29 30.68 0.83
CA ARG A 72 -7.26 29.95 1.67
C ARG A 72 -8.12 29.01 0.81
N GLY A 73 -8.15 27.72 1.16
CA GLY A 73 -8.92 26.69 0.46
C GLY A 73 -8.20 26.00 -0.69
N VAL A 74 -6.95 26.37 -0.99
CA VAL A 74 -6.08 25.61 -1.90
C VAL A 74 -5.45 24.46 -1.12
N LYS A 75 -5.68 23.22 -1.57
CA LYS A 75 -5.06 22.04 -0.97
C LYS A 75 -3.54 22.07 -1.18
N PRO A 76 -2.72 21.69 -0.19
CA PRO A 76 -1.28 21.50 -0.36
C PRO A 76 -0.92 20.56 -1.53
N LEU A 77 0.29 20.69 -2.04
CA LEU A 77 0.71 19.97 -3.25
C LEU A 77 0.85 18.47 -3.00
N GLU A 78 1.17 18.10 -1.77
CA GLU A 78 1.32 16.73 -1.27
C GLU A 78 0.01 15.94 -1.46
N GLN A 79 -1.14 16.59 -1.32
CA GLN A 79 -2.47 15.99 -1.51
C GLN A 79 -2.99 16.08 -2.94
N ALA A 80 -2.23 16.66 -3.87
CA ALA A 80 -2.69 16.83 -5.23
C ALA A 80 -2.78 15.45 -5.90
N ARG A 81 -4.01 15.04 -6.25
CA ARG A 81 -4.22 13.81 -6.99
C ARG A 81 -3.75 13.98 -8.42
N THR A 82 -3.08 12.95 -8.90
CA THR A 82 -2.63 12.86 -10.28
C THR A 82 -3.47 11.85 -11.06
N ILE A 83 -3.49 12.01 -12.38
CA ILE A 83 -4.13 11.03 -13.28
C ILE A 83 -3.51 9.64 -13.09
N GLY A 84 -4.31 8.61 -13.38
CA GLY A 84 -3.84 7.22 -13.34
C GLY A 84 -2.95 6.86 -14.53
N MET A 85 -2.25 5.73 -14.45
CA MET A 85 -1.33 5.26 -15.49
C MET A 85 -1.98 5.12 -16.88
N ALA A 86 -3.23 4.66 -16.96
CA ALA A 86 -3.95 4.50 -18.24
C ALA A 86 -4.28 5.84 -18.91
N GLU A 87 -4.67 6.84 -18.11
CA GLU A 87 -4.89 8.21 -18.60
C GLU A 87 -3.57 8.85 -19.00
N ALA A 88 -2.55 8.71 -18.16
CA ALA A 88 -1.21 9.21 -18.45
C ALA A 88 -0.63 8.62 -19.74
N PHE A 89 -0.89 7.35 -20.05
CA PHE A 89 -0.45 6.74 -21.31
C PHE A 89 -1.13 7.37 -22.52
N LYS A 90 -2.46 7.53 -22.49
CA LYS A 90 -3.22 8.14 -23.59
C LYS A 90 -2.79 9.57 -23.85
N ASP A 91 -2.60 10.35 -22.78
CA ASP A 91 -2.18 11.73 -22.91
C ASP A 91 -0.72 11.82 -23.38
N ALA A 92 0.15 10.92 -22.90
CA ALA A 92 1.54 10.83 -23.35
C ALA A 92 1.63 10.49 -24.85
N GLU A 93 0.79 9.59 -25.35
CA GLU A 93 0.71 9.25 -26.77
C GLU A 93 0.38 10.47 -27.64
N VAL A 94 -0.52 11.34 -27.16
CA VAL A 94 -0.89 12.59 -27.83
C VAL A 94 0.29 13.56 -27.88
N VAL A 95 0.93 13.84 -26.74
CA VAL A 95 2.04 14.82 -26.69
C VAL A 95 3.30 14.32 -27.39
N MET A 96 3.53 13.01 -27.40
CA MET A 96 4.64 12.37 -28.12
C MET A 96 4.38 12.22 -29.63
N GLN A 97 3.19 12.56 -30.12
CA GLN A 97 2.85 12.64 -31.56
C GLN A 97 3.26 11.39 -32.36
N GLY A 98 2.92 10.20 -31.82
CA GLY A 98 3.22 8.92 -32.47
C GLY A 98 4.64 8.38 -32.25
N ARG A 99 5.45 9.00 -31.37
CA ARG A 99 6.76 8.47 -30.94
C ARG A 99 6.66 7.43 -29.81
N MET A 100 5.46 7.20 -29.27
CA MET A 100 5.22 6.11 -28.31
C MET A 100 5.41 4.75 -29.03
N PRO A 101 6.24 3.82 -28.51
CA PRO A 101 6.66 2.64 -29.25
C PRO A 101 5.63 1.50 -29.23
N VAL A 102 4.62 1.59 -28.37
CA VAL A 102 3.59 0.56 -28.17
C VAL A 102 2.21 1.21 -28.11
N THR A 103 1.17 0.43 -28.40
CA THR A 103 -0.22 0.86 -28.21
C THR A 103 -0.67 0.66 -26.76
N LEU A 104 -1.79 1.28 -26.38
CA LEU A 104 -2.40 1.07 -25.07
C LEU A 104 -2.72 -0.41 -24.79
N ASP A 105 -3.18 -1.16 -25.80
CA ASP A 105 -3.48 -2.58 -25.66
C ASP A 105 -2.22 -3.40 -25.32
N VAL A 106 -1.09 -3.06 -25.94
CA VAL A 106 0.21 -3.70 -25.66
C VAL A 106 0.76 -3.27 -24.29
N PHE A 107 0.46 -2.06 -23.85
CA PHE A 107 0.88 -1.55 -22.54
C PHE A 107 -0.01 -2.02 -21.38
N THR A 108 -1.25 -2.41 -21.65
CA THR A 108 -2.24 -2.83 -20.64
C THR A 108 -1.73 -3.90 -19.67
N PRO A 109 -1.03 -4.96 -20.12
CA PRO A 109 -0.43 -5.94 -19.21
C PRO A 109 0.52 -5.34 -18.17
N VAL A 110 1.22 -4.22 -18.47
CA VAL A 110 2.09 -3.54 -17.50
C VAL A 110 1.24 -2.92 -16.38
N MET A 111 0.16 -2.24 -16.76
CA MET A 111 -0.78 -1.61 -15.82
C MET A 111 -1.46 -2.65 -14.94
N GLU A 112 -1.97 -3.71 -15.56
CA GLU A 112 -2.67 -4.80 -14.88
C GLU A 112 -1.73 -5.59 -13.98
N ALA A 113 -0.48 -5.85 -14.39
CA ALA A 113 0.46 -6.57 -13.55
C ALA A 113 0.91 -5.72 -12.35
N ARG A 114 1.16 -4.41 -12.54
CA ARG A 114 1.43 -3.49 -11.42
C ARG A 114 0.27 -3.45 -10.45
N ASN A 115 -0.96 -3.25 -10.93
CA ASN A 115 -2.15 -3.23 -10.09
C ASN A 115 -2.43 -4.59 -9.46
N GLY A 116 -2.16 -5.68 -10.19
CA GLY A 116 -2.27 -7.04 -9.72
C GLY A 116 -1.28 -7.32 -8.58
N ILE A 117 -0.06 -6.79 -8.63
CA ILE A 117 0.89 -6.92 -7.51
C ILE A 117 0.48 -5.98 -6.36
N ALA A 118 0.26 -4.69 -6.66
CA ALA A 118 -0.01 -3.67 -5.64
C ALA A 118 -1.34 -3.86 -4.91
N HIS A 119 -2.37 -4.34 -5.60
CA HIS A 119 -3.74 -4.46 -5.06
C HIS A 119 -4.23 -5.91 -4.99
N LEU A 120 -3.60 -6.85 -5.72
CA LEU A 120 -3.99 -8.26 -5.72
C LEU A 120 -2.87 -9.24 -5.24
N ALA A 121 -1.65 -8.75 -4.92
CA ALA A 121 -0.40 -9.54 -4.79
C ALA A 121 -0.34 -10.79 -5.69
N HIS A 122 -0.92 -10.65 -6.88
CA HIS A 122 -0.94 -11.68 -7.88
C HIS A 122 0.14 -11.33 -8.88
N HIS A 123 1.13 -12.21 -8.96
CA HIS A 123 2.17 -12.15 -9.97
C HIS A 123 2.08 -13.41 -10.82
N ASN A 124 2.07 -13.24 -12.14
CA ASN A 124 2.22 -14.34 -13.09
C ASN A 124 3.67 -14.33 -13.61
N PRO A 125 4.53 -15.25 -13.16
CA PRO A 125 5.92 -15.29 -13.60
C PRO A 125 6.08 -15.50 -15.11
N ALA A 126 5.10 -16.13 -15.77
CA ALA A 126 5.15 -16.40 -17.20
C ALA A 126 5.02 -15.14 -18.06
N THR A 127 4.47 -14.05 -17.53
CA THR A 127 4.32 -12.77 -18.25
C THR A 127 5.36 -11.73 -17.84
N ALA A 128 6.18 -12.02 -16.83
CA ALA A 128 7.10 -11.05 -16.23
C ALA A 128 8.08 -10.45 -17.25
N GLU A 129 8.68 -11.28 -18.10
CA GLU A 129 9.63 -10.81 -19.13
C GLU A 129 8.97 -9.85 -20.11
N HIS A 130 7.78 -10.19 -20.57
CA HIS A 130 7.03 -9.36 -21.50
C HIS A 130 6.66 -8.02 -20.87
N VAL A 131 6.16 -8.03 -19.63
CA VAL A 131 5.78 -6.82 -18.90
C VAL A 131 6.98 -5.90 -18.69
N VAL A 132 8.09 -6.43 -18.17
CA VAL A 132 9.30 -5.63 -17.89
C VAL A 132 9.87 -5.10 -19.21
N SER A 133 9.95 -5.91 -20.27
CA SER A 133 10.45 -5.46 -21.57
C SER A 133 9.60 -4.33 -22.17
N THR A 134 8.27 -4.45 -22.10
CA THR A 134 7.35 -3.40 -22.57
C THR A 134 7.51 -2.10 -21.77
N ALA A 135 7.62 -2.21 -20.45
CA ALA A 135 7.85 -1.05 -19.57
C ALA A 135 9.17 -0.33 -19.89
N LEU A 136 10.25 -1.07 -20.15
CA LEU A 136 11.56 -0.53 -20.53
C LEU A 136 11.53 0.17 -21.89
N GLN A 137 10.74 -0.34 -22.86
CA GLN A 137 10.55 0.32 -24.16
C GLN A 137 9.87 1.67 -24.00
N VAL A 138 8.80 1.75 -23.19
CA VAL A 138 8.10 3.01 -22.88
C VAL A 138 9.04 3.99 -22.18
N ALA A 139 9.78 3.52 -21.17
CA ALA A 139 10.74 4.36 -20.44
C ALA A 139 11.84 4.93 -21.34
N GLU A 140 12.37 4.11 -22.26
CA GLU A 140 13.41 4.56 -23.20
C GLU A 140 12.86 5.58 -24.22
N ALA A 141 11.62 5.42 -24.68
CA ALA A 141 10.99 6.39 -25.56
C ALA A 141 10.75 7.73 -24.87
N VAL A 142 10.21 7.69 -23.64
CA VAL A 142 10.03 8.90 -22.81
C VAL A 142 11.37 9.57 -22.51
N ARG A 143 12.40 8.80 -22.13
CA ARG A 143 13.74 9.34 -21.87
C ARG A 143 14.28 10.12 -23.06
N LYS A 144 14.10 9.59 -24.28
CA LYS A 144 14.50 10.27 -25.52
C LYS A 144 13.69 11.53 -25.76
N GLU A 145 12.39 11.51 -25.50
CA GLU A 145 11.53 12.70 -25.63
C GLU A 145 11.95 13.82 -24.69
N LEU A 146 12.38 13.47 -23.48
CA LEU A 146 12.86 14.40 -22.46
C LEU A 146 14.33 14.80 -22.63
N ASP A 147 14.99 14.40 -23.74
CA ASP A 147 16.41 14.62 -24.02
C ASP A 147 17.36 14.25 -22.86
N THR A 148 16.94 13.31 -22.00
CA THR A 148 17.71 12.92 -20.80
C THR A 148 18.81 11.94 -21.22
N PRO A 149 20.10 12.20 -20.99
CA PRO A 149 21.16 11.29 -21.43
C PRO A 149 21.00 9.87 -20.88
N ALA A 150 21.20 8.86 -21.73
CA ALA A 150 21.11 7.45 -21.32
C ALA A 150 22.00 7.08 -20.12
N PRO A 151 23.25 7.60 -19.98
CA PRO A 151 24.05 7.37 -18.78
C PRO A 151 23.43 7.92 -17.49
N ASP A 152 22.65 8.99 -17.56
CA ASP A 152 22.06 9.62 -16.38
C ASP A 152 20.82 8.85 -15.93
N PHE A 153 20.00 8.43 -16.89
CA PHE A 153 18.78 7.66 -16.64
C PHE A 153 19.08 6.19 -16.30
N TRP A 154 19.84 5.48 -17.13
CA TRP A 154 20.06 4.04 -16.97
C TRP A 154 21.30 3.71 -16.13
N ARG A 155 22.23 4.65 -15.95
CA ARG A 155 23.50 4.45 -15.23
C ARG A 155 24.23 3.21 -15.73
N GLY A 156 24.59 2.29 -14.82
CA GLY A 156 25.29 1.04 -15.14
C GLY A 156 24.55 0.14 -16.14
N TYR A 157 23.26 0.37 -16.39
CA TYR A 157 22.45 -0.38 -17.34
C TYR A 157 22.37 0.23 -18.73
N ALA A 158 22.98 1.40 -18.99
CA ALA A 158 22.83 2.12 -20.27
C ALA A 158 23.15 1.29 -21.53
N ARG A 159 23.97 0.23 -21.41
CA ARG A 159 24.33 -0.67 -22.51
C ARG A 159 23.60 -2.01 -22.51
N ALA A 160 22.79 -2.30 -21.49
CA ALA A 160 22.20 -3.62 -21.26
C ALA A 160 20.67 -3.60 -21.06
N PHE A 161 20.06 -2.46 -20.71
CA PHE A 161 18.63 -2.38 -20.33
C PHE A 161 17.67 -2.97 -21.38
N HIS A 162 18.04 -2.95 -22.67
CA HIS A 162 17.22 -3.48 -23.77
C HIS A 162 17.26 -5.02 -23.89
N ASP A 163 18.08 -5.69 -23.09
CA ASP A 163 18.32 -7.14 -23.16
C ASP A 163 18.32 -7.73 -21.74
N LEU A 164 17.15 -8.21 -21.32
CA LEU A 164 16.92 -8.79 -20.01
C LEU A 164 17.77 -10.04 -19.75
N SER A 165 18.19 -10.76 -20.80
CA SER A 165 19.13 -11.88 -20.66
C SER A 165 20.53 -11.38 -20.31
N LYS A 166 21.00 -10.28 -20.93
CA LYS A 166 22.26 -9.64 -20.55
C LYS A 166 22.21 -9.07 -19.14
N VAL A 167 21.10 -8.44 -18.76
CA VAL A 167 20.91 -7.92 -17.39
C VAL A 167 20.99 -9.05 -16.36
N ALA A 168 20.34 -10.19 -16.62
CA ALA A 168 20.41 -11.36 -15.76
C ALA A 168 21.83 -11.98 -15.66
N ALA A 169 22.66 -11.84 -16.70
CA ALA A 169 24.03 -12.32 -16.71
C ALA A 169 25.03 -11.36 -16.03
N MET A 170 24.62 -10.15 -15.63
CA MET A 170 25.50 -9.21 -14.93
C MET A 170 25.78 -9.70 -13.49
N PRO A 171 26.98 -9.44 -12.91
CA PRO A 171 27.35 -9.95 -11.57
C PRO A 171 26.33 -9.60 -10.48
N ALA A 172 25.92 -10.48 -9.57
CA ALA A 172 24.87 -10.12 -8.59
C ALA A 172 25.18 -8.82 -7.81
N ILE A 173 24.19 -7.93 -7.64
CA ILE A 173 24.29 -6.78 -6.74
C ILE A 173 23.86 -7.27 -5.34
N PRO A 174 24.58 -6.95 -4.25
CA PRO A 174 24.27 -7.44 -2.90
C PRO A 174 22.87 -7.12 -2.35
N LYS A 175 22.08 -6.24 -3.00
CA LYS A 175 20.71 -5.85 -2.59
C LYS A 175 19.65 -6.98 -2.63
N ILE A 176 19.97 -8.12 -3.25
CA ILE A 176 19.05 -9.26 -3.49
C ILE A 176 18.70 -10.02 -2.18
N GLY A 177 19.40 -9.77 -1.08
CA GLY A 177 19.12 -10.45 0.19
C GLY A 177 17.71 -10.18 0.73
N MET A 178 17.26 -8.92 0.72
CA MET A 178 16.03 -8.53 1.40
C MET A 178 14.78 -9.00 0.68
N GLU A 179 14.71 -8.81 -0.65
CA GLU A 179 13.55 -9.21 -1.44
C GLU A 179 13.33 -10.73 -1.37
N GLN A 180 14.41 -11.52 -1.54
CA GLN A 180 14.34 -12.97 -1.40
C GLN A 180 13.96 -13.39 0.02
N ALA A 181 14.57 -12.77 1.04
CA ALA A 181 14.23 -13.05 2.42
C ALA A 181 12.78 -12.69 2.77
N ALA A 182 12.22 -11.64 2.14
CA ALA A 182 10.82 -11.26 2.30
C ALA A 182 9.88 -12.28 1.65
N GLU A 183 10.20 -12.79 0.46
CA GLU A 183 9.44 -13.87 -0.18
C GLU A 183 9.50 -15.16 0.63
N ASP A 184 10.69 -15.56 1.08
CA ASP A 184 10.89 -16.75 1.90
C ASP A 184 10.10 -16.65 3.21
N LEU A 185 10.14 -15.47 3.85
CA LEU A 185 9.37 -15.17 5.04
C LEU A 185 7.86 -15.24 4.76
N ALA A 186 7.38 -14.59 3.70
CA ALA A 186 5.96 -14.60 3.34
C ALA A 186 5.45 -16.03 3.10
N GLN A 187 6.24 -16.88 2.42
CA GLN A 187 5.91 -18.29 2.22
C GLN A 187 5.92 -19.10 3.51
N ALA A 188 6.89 -18.86 4.40
CA ALA A 188 6.97 -19.55 5.68
C ALA A 188 5.78 -19.20 6.59
N GLU A 189 5.44 -17.91 6.69
CA GLU A 189 4.31 -17.43 7.49
C GLU A 189 2.97 -17.88 6.90
N ALA A 190 2.81 -17.88 5.57
CA ALA A 190 1.62 -18.41 4.90
C ALA A 190 1.37 -19.89 5.20
N LYS A 191 2.43 -20.72 5.20
CA LYS A 191 2.30 -22.15 5.53
C LYS A 191 1.82 -22.36 6.95
N GLU A 192 2.29 -21.54 7.90
CA GLU A 192 1.76 -21.62 9.25
C GLU A 192 0.33 -21.09 9.33
N ALA A 193 0.02 -19.98 8.67
CA ALA A 193 -1.33 -19.43 8.66
C ALA A 193 -2.36 -20.48 8.20
N ALA A 194 -2.03 -21.24 7.16
CA ALA A 194 -2.84 -22.36 6.70
C ALA A 194 -2.99 -23.47 7.77
N ARG A 195 -1.93 -23.81 8.51
CA ARG A 195 -2.00 -24.78 9.62
C ARG A 195 -2.90 -24.27 10.75
N ALA A 196 -2.74 -23.01 11.15
CA ALA A 196 -3.53 -22.38 12.20
C ALA A 196 -5.02 -22.33 11.81
N ALA A 197 -5.34 -22.06 10.54
CA ALA A 197 -6.71 -22.12 10.03
C ALA A 197 -7.30 -23.54 10.15
N MET A 198 -6.54 -24.57 9.78
CA MET A 198 -6.98 -25.97 9.91
C MET A 198 -7.21 -26.35 11.37
N ASP A 199 -6.35 -25.90 12.30
CA ASP A 199 -6.49 -26.20 13.72
C ASP A 199 -7.65 -25.42 14.36
N ALA A 200 -7.88 -24.17 13.94
CA ALA A 200 -9.07 -23.41 14.31
C ALA A 200 -10.35 -24.13 13.83
N ALA A 201 -10.38 -24.59 12.58
CA ALA A 201 -11.51 -25.33 12.02
C ALA A 201 -11.80 -26.65 12.77
N LYS A 202 -10.75 -27.38 13.18
CA LYS A 202 -10.90 -28.57 14.04
C LYS A 202 -11.47 -28.20 15.41
N SER A 203 -11.01 -27.11 16.00
CA SER A 203 -11.50 -26.62 17.29
C SER A 203 -12.98 -26.22 17.25
N THR A 204 -13.41 -25.54 16.17
CA THR A 204 -14.83 -25.22 15.96
C THR A 204 -15.68 -26.48 15.78
N ALA A 205 -15.18 -27.48 15.04
CA ALA A 205 -15.88 -28.76 14.87
C ALA A 205 -16.03 -29.52 16.20
N ALA A 206 -14.98 -29.54 17.04
CA ALA A 206 -15.02 -30.15 18.37
C ALA A 206 -16.01 -29.43 19.31
N THR A 207 -16.03 -28.09 19.28
CA THR A 207 -16.99 -27.27 20.04
C THR A 207 -18.43 -27.55 19.62
N THR A 208 -18.67 -27.67 18.31
CA THR A 208 -19.98 -28.05 17.78
C THR A 208 -20.41 -29.44 18.26
N ALA A 209 -19.51 -30.42 18.21
CA ALA A 209 -19.79 -31.79 18.66
C ALA A 209 -20.11 -31.86 20.17
N ASP A 210 -19.35 -31.15 21.02
CA ASP A 210 -19.62 -31.07 22.46
C ASP A 210 -20.97 -30.39 22.74
N ALA A 211 -21.27 -29.27 22.06
CA ALA A 211 -22.55 -28.58 22.21
C ALA A 211 -23.74 -29.49 21.83
N ILE A 212 -23.66 -30.22 20.71
CA ILE A 212 -24.69 -31.18 20.29
C ILE A 212 -24.84 -32.32 21.31
N SER A 213 -23.74 -32.77 21.93
CA SER A 213 -23.78 -33.87 22.91
C SER A 213 -24.38 -33.50 24.27
N ARG A 214 -24.39 -32.21 24.63
CA ARG A 214 -24.85 -31.70 25.93
C ARG A 214 -26.30 -31.19 25.97
N ILE A 215 -27.12 -31.52 24.95
CA ILE A 215 -28.54 -31.13 24.92
C ILE A 215 -29.25 -31.68 26.19
N PRO A 216 -29.96 -30.85 26.98
CA PRO A 216 -30.69 -31.33 28.15
C PRO A 216 -31.82 -32.28 27.70
N LEU A 217 -32.12 -33.30 28.51
CA LEU A 217 -33.21 -34.27 28.28
C LEU A 217 -34.62 -33.63 28.06
N TRP A 218 -34.78 -32.31 28.22
CA TRP A 218 -36.06 -31.59 28.25
C TRP A 218 -36.00 -30.26 27.47
N GLY A 219 -35.41 -30.25 26.27
CA GLY A 219 -35.39 -29.07 25.39
C GLY A 219 -35.30 -29.42 23.91
N ASP A 220 -35.65 -28.48 23.03
CA ASP A 220 -35.42 -28.62 21.59
C ASP A 220 -33.91 -28.78 21.31
N ALA A 221 -33.56 -29.63 20.34
CA ALA A 221 -32.17 -29.78 19.92
C ALA A 221 -31.58 -28.41 19.52
N LEU A 222 -30.31 -28.15 19.87
CA LEU A 222 -29.57 -26.91 19.58
C LEU A 222 -29.74 -26.41 18.11
N GLY A 223 -29.96 -27.34 17.17
CA GLY A 223 -30.22 -27.01 15.76
C GLY A 223 -31.55 -26.31 15.47
N ARG A 224 -32.54 -26.34 16.39
CA ARG A 224 -33.84 -25.66 16.23
C ARG A 224 -33.88 -24.33 16.99
N ASP A 225 -33.15 -24.23 18.10
CA ASP A 225 -33.05 -22.98 18.87
C ASP A 225 -32.23 -21.93 18.09
N LYS A 226 -32.85 -20.78 17.83
CA LYS A 226 -32.23 -19.66 17.13
C LYS A 226 -31.13 -19.00 17.96
N ALA A 227 -31.31 -18.88 19.27
CA ALA A 227 -30.34 -18.26 20.17
C ALA A 227 -29.09 -19.13 20.32
N ALA A 228 -29.28 -20.45 20.42
CA ALA A 228 -28.18 -21.39 20.54
C ALA A 228 -27.33 -21.48 19.25
N ARG A 229 -27.96 -21.46 18.07
CA ARG A 229 -27.25 -21.36 16.77
C ARG A 229 -26.48 -20.05 16.64
N HIS A 230 -27.07 -18.94 17.08
CA HIS A 230 -26.39 -17.66 17.07
C HIS A 230 -25.15 -17.66 17.98
N ALA A 231 -25.28 -18.17 19.21
CA ALA A 231 -24.16 -18.27 20.14
C ALA A 231 -23.01 -19.16 19.61
N LEU A 232 -23.34 -20.30 18.97
CA LEU A 232 -22.34 -21.17 18.34
C LEU A 232 -21.64 -20.48 17.16
N SER A 233 -22.40 -19.75 16.34
CA SER A 233 -21.83 -18.95 15.25
C SER A 233 -20.85 -17.89 15.77
N VAL A 234 -21.23 -17.15 16.83
CA VAL A 234 -20.35 -16.16 17.47
C VAL A 234 -19.07 -16.81 18.01
N ALA A 235 -19.19 -17.99 18.64
CA ALA A 235 -18.03 -18.73 19.12
C ALA A 235 -17.09 -19.17 17.98
N HIS A 236 -17.64 -19.61 16.84
CA HIS A 236 -16.85 -19.91 15.64
C HIS A 236 -16.13 -18.66 15.12
N CYS A 237 -16.83 -17.52 15.02
CA CYS A 237 -16.21 -16.24 14.65
C CYS A 237 -15.03 -15.90 15.55
N ALA A 238 -15.22 -16.02 16.87
CA ALA A 238 -14.19 -15.68 17.84
C ALA A 238 -12.94 -16.57 17.69
N VAL A 239 -13.12 -17.89 17.55
CA VAL A 239 -12.00 -18.84 17.40
C VAL A 239 -11.23 -18.58 16.11
N VAL A 240 -11.92 -18.46 14.98
CA VAL A 240 -11.29 -18.24 13.66
C VAL A 240 -10.61 -16.88 13.61
N SER A 241 -11.26 -15.82 14.09
CA SER A 241 -10.69 -14.47 14.12
C SER A 241 -9.48 -14.36 15.04
N ALA A 242 -9.53 -14.99 16.23
CA ALA A 242 -8.40 -15.01 17.15
C ALA A 242 -7.18 -15.74 16.56
N ALA A 243 -7.41 -16.85 15.84
CA ALA A 243 -6.35 -17.58 15.15
C ALA A 243 -5.73 -16.74 14.03
N LEU A 244 -6.54 -16.10 13.18
CA LEU A 244 -6.06 -15.20 12.13
C LEU A 244 -5.28 -14.01 12.70
N HIS A 245 -5.81 -13.38 13.75
CA HIS A 245 -5.16 -12.24 14.38
C HIS A 245 -3.81 -12.64 14.99
N THR A 246 -3.73 -13.79 15.66
CA THR A 246 -2.50 -14.28 16.28
C THR A 246 -1.41 -14.58 15.25
N THR A 247 -1.76 -15.27 14.15
CA THR A 247 -0.79 -15.56 13.08
C THR A 247 -0.37 -14.30 12.34
N SER A 248 -1.30 -13.40 12.09
CA SER A 248 -1.03 -12.12 11.42
C SER A 248 -0.12 -11.21 12.27
N MET A 249 -0.36 -11.09 13.57
CA MET A 249 0.53 -10.35 14.49
C MET A 249 1.95 -10.94 14.55
N ARG A 250 2.07 -12.26 14.46
CA ARG A 250 3.38 -12.92 14.40
C ARG A 250 4.10 -12.57 13.10
N ALA A 251 3.42 -12.68 11.97
CA ALA A 251 3.97 -12.38 10.65
C ALA A 251 4.36 -10.90 10.53
N GLN A 252 3.55 -9.99 11.08
CA GLN A 252 3.87 -8.56 11.19
C GLN A 252 5.20 -8.33 11.92
N ARG A 253 5.40 -8.98 13.09
CA ARG A 253 6.65 -8.86 13.86
C ARG A 253 7.83 -9.41 13.08
N ALA A 254 7.69 -10.56 12.43
CA ALA A 254 8.75 -11.15 11.63
C ALA A 254 9.14 -10.26 10.43
N ALA A 255 8.17 -9.61 9.78
CA ALA A 255 8.43 -8.65 8.72
C ALA A 255 9.19 -7.42 9.24
N ALA A 256 8.79 -6.89 10.41
CA ALA A 256 9.50 -5.78 11.05
C ALA A 256 10.94 -6.15 11.44
N ASP A 257 11.16 -7.36 11.97
CA ASP A 257 12.49 -7.84 12.35
C ASP A 257 13.37 -8.09 11.12
N LEU A 258 12.79 -8.58 10.02
CA LEU A 258 13.48 -8.69 8.74
C LEU A 258 13.93 -7.30 8.27
N LEU A 259 13.04 -6.32 8.20
CA LEU A 259 13.38 -4.96 7.76
C LEU A 259 14.47 -4.32 8.63
N LYS A 260 14.39 -4.50 9.96
CA LYS A 260 15.44 -4.06 10.89
C LYS A 260 16.79 -4.72 10.61
N SER A 261 16.81 -6.01 10.25
CA SER A 261 18.06 -6.73 9.91
C SER A 261 18.74 -6.17 8.66
N TYR A 262 17.99 -5.49 7.78
CA TYR A 262 18.50 -4.76 6.62
C TYR A 262 18.68 -3.26 6.87
N GLY A 263 18.58 -2.81 8.13
CA GLY A 263 18.88 -1.43 8.52
C GLY A 263 17.73 -0.44 8.33
N TYR A 264 16.49 -0.89 8.08
CA TYR A 264 15.32 -0.02 8.07
C TYR A 264 15.12 0.64 9.44
N LEU A 265 15.00 1.98 9.47
CA LEU A 265 14.91 2.82 10.68
C LEU A 265 16.11 2.70 11.65
N SER A 266 17.29 2.27 11.16
CA SER A 266 18.53 2.44 11.92
C SER A 266 18.79 3.94 12.16
N MET A 267 19.33 4.29 13.33
CA MET A 267 19.72 5.68 13.64
C MET A 267 20.81 6.23 12.72
N ASP A 268 21.50 5.36 11.97
CA ASP A 268 22.45 5.78 10.94
C ASP A 268 21.70 6.23 9.68
N ARG A 269 22.03 7.46 9.22
CA ARG A 269 21.38 8.16 8.10
C ARG A 269 21.50 7.46 6.73
N ASP A 270 22.18 6.33 6.67
CA ASP A 270 22.42 5.54 5.45
C ASP A 270 21.55 4.26 5.44
N SER A 271 20.27 4.36 5.80
CA SER A 271 19.35 3.23 5.67
C SER A 271 19.23 2.83 4.19
N GLU A 272 19.67 1.62 3.85
CA GLU A 272 19.62 1.12 2.47
C GLU A 272 18.20 0.73 2.00
N VAL A 273 17.24 0.65 2.95
CA VAL A 273 15.86 0.23 2.73
C VAL A 273 14.96 1.45 2.63
N SER A 274 14.31 1.64 1.48
CA SER A 274 13.37 2.74 1.31
C SER A 274 12.04 2.45 2.02
N PRO A 275 11.25 3.49 2.38
CA PRO A 275 9.90 3.28 2.90
C PRO A 275 9.00 2.50 1.93
N THR A 276 9.18 2.66 0.61
CA THR A 276 8.46 1.87 -0.40
C THR A 276 8.78 0.38 -0.31
N ASP A 277 10.05 0.03 -0.11
CA ASP A 277 10.45 -1.37 0.06
C ASP A 277 9.90 -1.95 1.37
N ALA A 278 9.91 -1.16 2.44
CA ALA A 278 9.31 -1.55 3.72
C ALA A 278 7.81 -1.84 3.60
N VAL A 279 7.05 -0.95 2.94
CA VAL A 279 5.64 -1.15 2.64
C VAL A 279 5.44 -2.41 1.78
N ALA A 280 6.27 -2.62 0.75
CA ALA A 280 6.17 -3.79 -0.12
C ALA A 280 6.37 -5.10 0.66
N VAL A 281 7.40 -5.17 1.53
CA VAL A 281 7.67 -6.34 2.38
C VAL A 281 6.53 -6.59 3.37
N LYS A 282 6.11 -5.56 4.12
CA LYS A 282 5.02 -5.68 5.10
C LYS A 282 3.71 -6.12 4.43
N THR A 283 3.38 -5.55 3.28
CA THR A 283 2.17 -5.86 2.50
C THR A 283 2.21 -7.28 1.94
N LEU A 284 3.35 -7.70 1.39
CA LEU A 284 3.55 -9.04 0.85
C LEU A 284 3.31 -10.11 1.94
N VAL A 285 3.93 -9.93 3.12
CA VAL A 285 3.80 -10.88 4.24
C VAL A 285 2.36 -10.92 4.76
N ALA A 286 1.77 -9.77 5.09
CA ALA A 286 0.42 -9.69 5.66
C ALA A 286 -0.64 -10.33 4.74
N ARG A 287 -0.50 -10.11 3.43
CA ARG A 287 -1.43 -10.68 2.45
C ARG A 287 -1.28 -12.18 2.25
N ASN A 288 -0.05 -12.68 2.18
CA ASN A 288 0.20 -14.11 2.02
C ASN A 288 -0.34 -14.89 3.24
N VAL A 289 -0.23 -14.32 4.44
CA VAL A 289 -0.84 -14.86 5.65
C VAL A 289 -2.36 -14.87 5.56
N GLU A 290 -3.00 -13.74 5.24
CA GLU A 290 -4.47 -13.66 5.14
C GLU A 290 -5.02 -14.59 4.06
N GLY A 291 -4.43 -14.58 2.87
CA GLY A 291 -4.86 -15.40 1.74
C GLY A 291 -4.69 -16.90 2.00
N ALA A 292 -3.56 -17.32 2.59
CA ALA A 292 -3.33 -18.72 2.93
C ALA A 292 -4.23 -19.20 4.08
N PHE A 293 -4.48 -18.34 5.07
CA PHE A 293 -5.41 -18.64 6.16
C PHE A 293 -6.83 -18.84 5.61
N ARG A 294 -7.33 -17.87 4.82
CA ARG A 294 -8.65 -17.94 4.20
C ARG A 294 -8.80 -19.17 3.30
N GLY A 295 -7.82 -19.42 2.45
CA GLY A 295 -7.82 -20.57 1.52
C GLY A 295 -7.77 -21.95 2.20
N ALA A 296 -7.38 -22.02 3.47
CA ALA A 296 -7.36 -23.25 4.25
C ALA A 296 -8.64 -23.49 5.09
N LEU A 297 -9.53 -22.50 5.20
CA LEU A 297 -10.82 -22.65 5.86
C LEU A 297 -11.83 -23.39 4.94
N SER A 298 -12.83 -24.03 5.55
CA SER A 298 -14.01 -24.47 4.80
C SER A 298 -14.85 -23.27 4.36
N SER A 299 -15.60 -23.39 3.27
CA SER A 299 -16.50 -22.34 2.78
C SER A 299 -17.52 -21.85 3.82
N GLU A 300 -17.93 -22.74 4.72
CA GLU A 300 -18.81 -22.43 5.85
C GLU A 300 -18.15 -21.50 6.87
N LEU A 301 -16.84 -21.66 7.12
CA LEU A 301 -16.07 -20.84 8.04
C LEU A 301 -15.50 -19.59 7.37
N GLU A 302 -15.33 -19.58 6.05
CA GLU A 302 -14.87 -18.42 5.30
C GLU A 302 -15.84 -17.23 5.42
N PHE A 303 -17.15 -17.48 5.39
CA PHE A 303 -18.20 -16.46 5.56
C PHE A 303 -18.13 -15.77 6.92
N THR A 304 -17.60 -16.48 7.93
CA THR A 304 -17.39 -16.00 9.29
C THR A 304 -16.40 -14.84 9.37
N LEU A 305 -15.49 -14.72 8.41
CA LEU A 305 -14.55 -13.60 8.27
C LEU A 305 -15.10 -12.46 7.40
N SER A 306 -16.25 -12.67 6.77
CA SER A 306 -16.86 -11.76 5.78
C SER A 306 -18.02 -10.96 6.36
N GLU A 307 -18.64 -11.43 7.44
CA GLU A 307 -19.66 -10.68 8.16
C GLU A 307 -19.02 -9.77 9.21
N PRO A 308 -19.17 -8.44 9.04
CA PRO A 308 -19.18 -7.56 10.20
C PRO A 308 -20.00 -8.15 11.34
N SER A 309 -19.45 -8.19 12.56
CA SER A 309 -20.38 -8.22 13.69
C SER A 309 -21.24 -6.95 13.59
N SER A 310 -22.55 -7.05 13.85
CA SER A 310 -23.44 -5.87 13.85
C SER A 310 -22.99 -4.76 14.82
N ASP A 311 -22.07 -5.08 15.74
CA ASP A 311 -21.48 -4.19 16.72
C ASP A 311 -20.19 -3.51 16.20
N VAL A 312 -19.53 -4.10 15.21
CA VAL A 312 -18.50 -3.43 14.39
C VAL A 312 -19.24 -2.78 13.22
N VAL A 313 -19.79 -1.61 13.48
CA VAL A 313 -20.42 -0.79 12.45
C VAL A 313 -19.34 -0.44 11.42
N TRP A 314 -19.36 -1.07 10.24
CA TRP A 314 -18.53 -0.68 9.08
C TRP A 314 -19.09 0.54 8.38
N ARG A 315 -19.40 1.55 9.18
CA ARG A 315 -19.71 2.88 8.69
C ARG A 315 -18.49 3.74 8.99
N PRO A 316 -18.16 4.69 8.11
CA PRO A 316 -17.27 5.78 8.48
C PRO A 316 -17.74 6.31 9.83
N ARG A 317 -16.89 6.24 10.87
CA ARG A 317 -17.16 7.04 12.05
C ARG A 317 -17.00 8.50 11.60
N PRO A 318 -18.01 9.36 11.75
CA PRO A 318 -17.77 10.79 11.65
C PRO A 318 -16.75 11.17 12.73
N TYR A 319 -15.98 12.23 12.48
CA TYR A 319 -14.98 12.76 13.41
C TYR A 319 -15.50 12.76 14.85
N GLU A 320 -15.02 11.84 15.69
CA GLU A 320 -15.25 11.91 17.12
C GLU A 320 -14.14 12.80 17.67
N ALA A 321 -14.46 14.08 17.89
CA ALA A 321 -13.64 14.93 18.73
C ALA A 321 -13.57 14.25 20.11
N ALA A 322 -12.40 13.76 20.49
CA ALA A 322 -12.16 13.44 21.89
C ALA A 322 -12.50 14.71 22.68
N GLY A 323 -13.24 14.57 23.79
CA GLY A 323 -13.66 15.72 24.61
C GLY A 323 -12.50 16.62 25.08
N TYR A 324 -11.25 16.20 24.82
CA TYR A 324 -10.03 17.00 24.80
C TYR A 324 -9.09 16.49 23.68
N GLY A 325 -8.81 17.32 22.67
CA GLY A 325 -7.56 17.25 21.89
C GLY A 325 -7.56 16.43 20.59
N THR A 326 -7.30 17.13 19.49
CA THR A 326 -6.26 16.83 18.46
C THR A 326 -6.07 15.43 17.86
N TYR A 327 -6.84 14.38 18.13
CA TYR A 327 -6.60 13.05 17.53
C TYR A 327 -7.65 12.67 16.48
N LEU A 328 -7.18 12.09 15.37
CA LEU A 328 -7.99 11.66 14.23
C LEU A 328 -8.00 10.15 14.09
N TRP A 329 -9.18 9.65 13.77
CA TRP A 329 -9.44 8.23 13.53
C TRP A 329 -10.25 8.14 12.25
N ARG A 330 -9.71 7.48 11.23
CA ARG A 330 -10.38 7.27 9.94
C ARG A 330 -10.21 5.82 9.52
N TRP A 331 -11.19 5.29 8.80
CA TRP A 331 -11.04 3.99 8.17
C TRP A 331 -10.54 4.16 6.74
N GLU A 332 -9.50 3.39 6.39
CA GLU A 332 -8.95 3.35 5.05
C GLU A 332 -8.89 1.91 4.50
N PRO A 333 -9.01 1.72 3.18
CA PRO A 333 -8.80 0.42 2.57
C PRO A 333 -7.41 -0.12 2.90
N CYS A 334 -7.33 -1.37 3.36
CA CYS A 334 -6.05 -2.02 3.59
C CYS A 334 -5.35 -2.31 2.26
N PRO A 335 -4.05 -2.03 2.11
CA PRO A 335 -3.31 -2.28 0.89
C PRO A 335 -2.94 -3.77 0.75
N ALA A 336 -2.99 -4.52 1.86
CA ALA A 336 -2.68 -5.94 1.89
C ALA A 336 -3.89 -6.87 1.78
N CYS A 337 -5.10 -6.43 2.14
CA CYS A 337 -6.27 -7.32 2.12
C CYS A 337 -7.56 -6.56 1.83
N PRO A 338 -8.69 -7.23 1.52
CA PRO A 338 -9.96 -6.57 1.22
C PRO A 338 -10.62 -5.83 2.40
N ALA A 339 -10.02 -5.88 3.60
CA ALA A 339 -10.57 -5.24 4.78
C ALA A 339 -10.27 -3.74 4.83
N TRP A 340 -11.00 -3.04 5.70
CA TRP A 340 -10.64 -1.68 6.12
C TRP A 340 -9.74 -1.77 7.35
N GLY A 341 -8.81 -0.82 7.49
CA GLY A 341 -7.98 -0.66 8.66
C GLY A 341 -8.17 0.70 9.32
N ASP A 342 -7.78 0.77 10.58
CA ASP A 342 -7.79 2.00 11.37
C ASP A 342 -6.57 2.84 11.00
N MET A 343 -6.83 4.05 10.54
CA MET A 343 -5.86 5.09 10.35
C MET A 343 -5.94 6.07 11.51
N TYR A 344 -4.81 6.26 12.18
CA TYR A 344 -4.62 7.14 13.32
C TYR A 344 -3.81 8.36 12.91
N GLY A 345 -4.13 9.50 13.51
CA GLY A 345 -3.36 10.70 13.33
C GLY A 345 -3.71 11.78 14.32
N TYR A 346 -3.23 12.98 14.06
CA TYR A 346 -3.51 14.14 14.89
C TYR A 346 -3.75 15.40 14.07
N LEU A 347 -4.48 16.34 14.64
CA LEU A 347 -4.67 17.68 14.14
C LEU A 347 -3.63 18.58 14.79
N GLU A 348 -2.90 19.31 13.98
CA GLU A 348 -2.07 20.41 14.41
C GLU A 348 -2.91 21.70 14.34
N HIS A 349 -2.82 22.50 15.40
CA HIS A 349 -3.39 23.85 15.47
C HIS A 349 -2.25 24.84 15.32
N ASP A 350 -2.51 25.98 14.66
CA ASP A 350 -1.53 27.05 14.54
C ASP A 350 -1.06 27.56 15.91
N VAL A 351 0.19 28.08 15.92
CA VAL A 351 0.80 28.67 17.12
C VAL A 351 -0.10 29.79 17.64
N CYS A 352 -0.40 29.75 18.95
CA CYS A 352 -1.21 30.77 19.61
C CYS A 352 -0.57 32.17 19.41
N VAL A 353 -1.26 33.04 18.68
CA VAL A 353 -0.81 34.41 18.38
C VAL A 353 -1.15 35.42 19.50
N VAL A 354 -1.68 34.95 20.63
CA VAL A 354 -2.03 35.80 21.77
C VAL A 354 -0.75 36.17 22.53
N GLU A 355 -0.44 37.47 22.62
CA GLU A 355 0.78 38.01 23.25
C GLU A 355 0.99 37.54 24.71
N GLU A 356 -0.08 37.20 25.41
CA GLU A 356 -0.06 36.72 26.80
C GLU A 356 0.41 35.25 26.91
N CYS A 357 0.27 34.47 25.84
CA CYS A 357 0.80 33.11 25.71
C CYS A 357 2.21 33.17 25.09
N ASN A 358 3.19 33.51 25.93
CA ASN A 358 4.61 33.67 25.58
C ASN A 358 5.10 32.84 24.37
N ALA A 359 5.52 33.56 23.32
CA ALA A 359 6.39 33.18 22.21
C ALA A 359 6.66 31.67 21.99
N GLY A 360 5.85 31.02 21.16
CA GLY A 360 6.26 29.82 20.41
C GLY A 360 5.99 28.47 21.06
N VAL A 361 5.09 28.37 22.05
CA VAL A 361 4.66 27.09 22.62
C VAL A 361 3.13 26.98 22.64
N TYR A 362 2.60 25.81 22.26
CA TYR A 362 1.17 25.48 22.29
C TYR A 362 0.62 25.55 23.73
N CYS A 363 -0.43 26.36 23.96
CA CYS A 363 -0.91 26.69 25.32
C CYS A 363 -2.12 25.88 25.79
N GLY A 364 -2.78 25.10 24.93
CA GLY A 364 -3.93 24.23 25.27
C GLY A 364 -5.20 24.94 25.77
N GLU A 365 -5.16 26.23 26.10
CA GLU A 365 -6.31 27.02 26.59
C GLU A 365 -7.08 27.74 25.48
N HIS A 366 -6.58 27.71 24.24
CA HIS A 366 -7.19 28.37 23.07
C HIS A 366 -7.50 27.38 21.93
N ASP A 367 -8.03 26.19 22.24
CA ASP A 367 -8.51 25.19 21.25
C ASP A 367 -9.80 25.62 20.52
N GLU A 368 -10.13 26.92 20.52
CA GLU A 368 -11.35 27.46 19.89
C GLU A 368 -11.19 27.69 18.37
N TRP A 369 -9.98 27.53 17.82
CA TRP A 369 -9.68 27.75 16.40
C TRP A 369 -9.79 26.45 15.59
N GLU A 370 -10.25 26.56 14.35
CA GLU A 370 -10.28 25.41 13.43
C GLU A 370 -8.86 24.85 13.21
N PRO A 371 -8.65 23.53 13.35
CA PRO A 371 -7.35 22.92 13.14
C PRO A 371 -6.85 23.12 11.70
N THR A 372 -5.56 23.39 11.55
CA THR A 372 -4.97 23.84 10.28
C THR A 372 -4.34 22.71 9.47
N THR A 373 -3.94 21.60 10.09
CA THR A 373 -3.27 20.49 9.39
C THR A 373 -3.60 19.16 10.07
N ALA A 374 -3.86 18.12 9.28
CA ALA A 374 -4.03 16.75 9.76
C ALA A 374 -2.80 15.89 9.42
N HIS A 375 -2.25 15.20 10.40
CA HIS A 375 -1.05 14.38 10.28
C HIS A 375 -1.39 12.91 10.45
N ALA A 376 -1.06 12.10 9.45
CA ALA A 376 -1.14 10.64 9.54
C ALA A 376 0.00 10.11 10.42
N GLN A 377 -0.33 9.33 11.44
CA GLN A 377 0.66 8.78 12.37
C GLN A 377 0.85 7.27 12.20
N ALA A 378 -0.25 6.54 12.02
CA ALA A 378 -0.18 5.10 11.86
C ALA A 378 -1.41 4.55 11.14
N PHE A 379 -1.26 3.38 10.53
CA PHE A 379 -2.33 2.56 10.00
C PHE A 379 -2.21 1.15 10.58
N ALA A 380 -3.33 0.56 10.99
CA ALA A 380 -3.41 -0.81 11.47
C ALA A 380 -4.62 -1.54 10.87
N CYS A 381 -4.39 -2.65 10.17
CA CYS A 381 -5.47 -3.50 9.70
C CYS A 381 -5.87 -4.53 10.77
N PRO A 382 -7.13 -4.59 11.22
CA PRO A 382 -7.56 -5.56 12.23
C PRO A 382 -7.59 -7.01 11.71
N VAL A 383 -7.61 -7.20 10.39
CA VAL A 383 -7.71 -8.51 9.75
C VAL A 383 -6.33 -9.11 9.49
N CYS A 384 -5.51 -8.47 8.65
CA CYS A 384 -4.18 -8.99 8.30
C CYS A 384 -3.04 -8.46 9.19
N CYS A 385 -3.37 -7.64 10.21
CA CYS A 385 -2.41 -7.02 11.14
C CYS A 385 -1.28 -6.23 10.45
N LEU A 386 -1.50 -5.78 9.21
CA LEU A 386 -0.58 -4.84 8.57
C LEU A 386 -0.52 -3.58 9.42
N VAL A 387 0.70 -3.16 9.77
CA VAL A 387 0.96 -1.90 10.47
C VAL A 387 1.94 -1.06 9.68
N LEU A 388 1.54 0.16 9.37
CA LEU A 388 2.39 1.21 8.82
C LEU A 388 2.49 2.28 9.90
N ASP A 389 3.65 2.45 10.49
CA ASP A 389 3.86 3.21 11.73
C ASP A 389 4.90 4.31 11.58
N THR A 390 5.25 4.64 10.33
CA THR A 390 6.08 5.78 10.00
C THR A 390 5.41 6.62 8.92
N GLU A 391 5.67 7.93 8.94
CA GLU A 391 5.20 8.88 7.95
C GLU A 391 5.59 8.44 6.53
N GLY A 392 6.86 8.05 6.32
CA GLY A 392 7.33 7.59 5.01
C GLY A 392 6.65 6.32 4.51
N GLU A 393 6.23 5.40 5.40
CA GLU A 393 5.45 4.23 5.00
C GLU A 393 4.01 4.59 4.63
N LEU A 394 3.40 5.50 5.38
CA LEU A 394 2.05 5.99 5.11
C LEU A 394 2.00 6.73 3.77
N GLU A 395 2.97 7.61 3.51
CA GLU A 395 3.17 8.26 2.21
C GLU A 395 3.38 7.23 1.09
N ALA A 396 4.29 6.27 1.28
CA ALA A 396 4.58 5.24 0.28
C ALA A 396 3.38 4.33 -0.01
N ALA A 397 2.47 4.18 0.95
CA ALA A 397 1.20 3.47 0.80
C ALA A 397 0.04 4.36 0.31
N TYR A 398 0.30 5.65 0.05
CA TYR A 398 -0.70 6.65 -0.33
C TYR A 398 -1.83 6.80 0.72
N MET A 399 -1.47 6.71 2.00
CA MET A 399 -2.37 6.81 3.15
C MET A 399 -2.14 8.13 3.89
N GLU A 400 -2.91 9.16 3.52
CA GLU A 400 -2.84 10.49 4.13
C GLU A 400 -4.18 10.88 4.77
N LEU A 401 -4.14 11.47 5.97
CA LEU A 401 -5.31 12.12 6.56
C LEU A 401 -5.49 13.44 5.83
N ALA A 402 -6.65 13.61 5.17
CA ALA A 402 -7.01 14.81 4.43
C ALA A 402 -6.67 16.05 5.26
N THR A 403 -5.77 16.89 4.76
CA THR A 403 -5.05 17.86 5.59
C THR A 403 -5.84 19.15 5.83
N ASN A 404 -7.06 19.25 5.31
CA ASN A 404 -8.02 20.25 5.71
C ASN A 404 -9.19 19.53 6.35
N PHE A 405 -9.43 19.81 7.63
CA PHE A 405 -10.70 19.49 8.26
C PHE A 405 -11.80 20.20 7.43
N GLU A 406 -12.45 19.47 6.52
CA GLU A 406 -13.66 19.95 5.85
C GLU A 406 -14.78 19.92 6.91
N GLY A 407 -14.93 21.04 7.62
CA GLY A 407 -16.15 21.36 8.37
C GLY A 407 -17.34 21.58 7.45
#